data_AF-A0A259KP52-F1
#
_entry.id   AF-A0A259KP52-F1
#
_cell.length_a   1.000
_cell.length_b   1.000
_cell.length_c   1.000
_cell.angle_alpha   90.00
_cell.angle_beta   90.00
_cell.angle_gamma   90.00
#
_symmetry.space_group_name_H-M   'P 1'
#
loop_
_entity.id
_entity.type
_entity.pdbx_description
1 polymer ?
#
loop_
_entity_poly.entity_id
_entity_poly.type
_entity_poly.pdbx_seq_one_letter_code
_entity_poly.pdbx_strand_id
1 'polypeptide(L)'
;MTNQKLKLDLAPKPKAKLPRAKYIGAVATVTAVTEPACEATRPKQGKKNSPVVAPSTTSVRKTDERLKRRLPRSGGPKTAEGKARSSLNSFKHGAYAKRLPEGDGYYDLQNAAKLELQPRGFIETACVGVVSHEVYRRGLLEDIEVQRIRASDYKRIDPSELARRIGFPFGPQYHHILVEPKNTFELLNDFRRDWIELASPPASGAVGELETKEDGLVVRAYKNGCELLKTPQCNPYLHEEFIEKIGRVMDSARRGKNYLGRRIADRGREIMLVNYWLIVHRTELSMCIHEMRNDLKVTVLTDVNLSRAKKHVNSNLSSALNQLAAVRDIKYIEAERIHNPKSKKR
;
A
#
# COMPACT_ATOMS: atom_id res chain seq x y z
N MET A 1 19.17 -49.41 -41.54
CA MET A 1 19.44 -48.73 -40.25
C MET A 1 18.16 -48.03 -39.82
N THR A 2 17.55 -48.52 -38.75
CA THR A 2 16.15 -48.33 -38.36
C THR A 2 15.98 -47.09 -37.48
N ASN A 3 15.09 -46.17 -37.88
CA ASN A 3 14.72 -44.97 -37.12
C ASN A 3 13.73 -45.32 -36.00
N GLN A 4 14.19 -45.32 -34.75
CA GLN A 4 13.34 -45.40 -33.57
C GLN A 4 12.77 -44.02 -33.22
N LYS A 5 11.46 -43.85 -33.42
CA LYS A 5 10.67 -42.71 -32.89
C LYS A 5 10.46 -42.91 -31.39
N LEU A 6 11.12 -42.10 -30.58
CA LEU A 6 10.80 -41.90 -29.16
C LEU A 6 9.47 -41.14 -29.03
N LYS A 7 8.41 -41.85 -28.65
CA LYS A 7 7.17 -41.24 -28.12
C LYS A 7 7.42 -40.87 -26.66
N LEU A 8 7.49 -39.57 -26.36
CA LEU A 8 7.41 -39.06 -25.00
C LEU A 8 5.93 -39.01 -24.60
N ASP A 9 5.51 -39.96 -23.76
CA ASP A 9 4.20 -39.91 -23.11
C ASP A 9 4.21 -38.82 -22.03
N LEU A 10 3.65 -37.67 -22.38
CA LEU A 10 3.38 -36.58 -21.43
C LEU A 10 2.21 -36.97 -20.53
N ALA A 11 2.53 -37.39 -19.31
CA ALA A 11 1.54 -37.63 -18.27
C ALA A 11 0.69 -36.37 -18.01
N PRO A 12 -0.63 -36.51 -17.78
CA PRO A 12 -1.52 -35.39 -17.53
C PRO A 12 -1.13 -34.69 -16.22
N LYS A 13 -0.86 -33.38 -16.31
CA LYS A 13 -0.55 -32.55 -15.13
C LYS A 13 -1.70 -32.64 -14.12
N PRO A 14 -1.42 -32.90 -12.83
CA PRO A 14 -2.44 -32.94 -11.81
C PRO A 14 -3.09 -31.55 -11.68
N LYS A 15 -4.42 -31.51 -11.76
CA LYS A 15 -5.21 -30.30 -11.50
C LYS A 15 -4.95 -29.86 -10.07
N ALA A 16 -4.28 -28.72 -9.89
CA ALA A 16 -4.06 -28.12 -8.58
C ALA A 16 -5.43 -27.79 -7.96
N LYS A 17 -5.82 -28.55 -6.93
CA LYS A 17 -6.96 -28.21 -6.09
C LYS A 17 -6.60 -26.95 -5.31
N LEU A 18 -7.26 -25.83 -5.63
CA LEU A 18 -7.21 -24.62 -4.81
C LEU A 18 -7.57 -24.99 -3.37
N PRO A 19 -6.79 -24.54 -2.36
CA PRO A 19 -7.11 -24.81 -0.97
C PRO A 19 -8.46 -24.16 -0.65
N ARG A 20 -9.43 -24.98 -0.21
CA ARG A 20 -10.65 -24.49 0.44
C ARG A 20 -10.20 -23.63 1.63
N ALA A 21 -10.45 -22.33 1.55
CA ALA A 21 -10.27 -21.44 2.68
C ALA A 21 -11.13 -21.98 3.83
N LYS A 22 -10.48 -22.52 4.87
CA LYS A 22 -11.16 -22.84 6.12
C LYS A 22 -11.59 -21.51 6.71
N TYR A 23 -12.89 -21.24 6.64
CA TYR A 23 -13.53 -20.20 7.44
C TYR A 23 -13.34 -20.60 8.90
N ILE A 24 -12.29 -20.09 9.54
CA ILE A 24 -12.17 -20.15 10.99
C ILE A 24 -13.18 -19.14 11.49
N GLY A 25 -14.29 -19.64 12.05
CA GLY A 25 -15.29 -18.82 12.72
C GLY A 25 -14.64 -18.07 13.88
N ALA A 26 -14.17 -16.86 13.62
CA ALA A 26 -13.80 -15.91 14.65
C ALA A 26 -15.11 -15.49 15.34
N VAL A 27 -15.39 -16.11 16.48
CA VAL A 27 -16.43 -15.68 17.41
C VAL A 27 -16.05 -14.25 17.83
N ALA A 28 -16.76 -13.26 17.31
CA ALA A 28 -16.57 -11.87 17.67
C ALA A 28 -17.17 -11.65 19.06
N THR A 29 -16.34 -11.79 20.09
CA THR A 29 -16.70 -11.36 21.44
C THR A 29 -16.81 -9.84 21.45
N VAL A 30 -18.04 -9.32 21.52
CA VAL A 30 -18.31 -7.89 21.66
C VAL A 30 -18.01 -7.51 23.11
N THR A 31 -16.78 -7.10 23.41
CA THR A 31 -16.46 -6.39 24.65
C THR A 31 -16.94 -4.96 24.53
N ALA A 32 -18.02 -4.64 25.25
CA ALA A 32 -18.45 -3.26 25.46
C ALA A 32 -17.38 -2.54 26.29
N VAL A 33 -16.60 -1.68 25.64
CA VAL A 33 -15.73 -0.73 26.32
C VAL A 33 -16.60 0.43 26.80
N THR A 34 -16.98 0.40 28.07
CA THR A 34 -17.50 1.57 28.79
C THR A 34 -16.35 2.54 29.02
N GLU A 35 -16.39 3.68 28.32
CA GLU A 35 -15.52 4.83 28.61
C GLU A 35 -15.89 5.41 29.99
N PRO A 36 -14.91 5.73 30.86
CA PRO A 36 -15.18 6.41 32.12
C PRO A 36 -15.52 7.89 31.86
N ALA A 37 -16.61 8.33 32.48
CA ALA A 37 -17.04 9.72 32.48
C ALA A 37 -15.99 10.60 33.18
N CYS A 38 -15.33 11.48 32.42
CA CYS A 38 -14.56 12.59 32.98
C CYS A 38 -15.52 13.72 33.35
N GLU A 39 -15.84 13.77 34.64
CA GLU A 39 -16.56 14.83 35.31
C GLU A 39 -15.65 16.07 35.43
N ALA A 40 -15.95 17.11 34.63
CA ALA A 40 -15.30 18.41 34.73
C ALA A 40 -16.37 19.48 35.03
N THR A 41 -16.47 19.82 36.30
CA THR A 41 -17.19 20.98 36.84
C THR A 41 -16.63 22.28 36.24
N ARG A 42 -17.49 23.07 35.58
CA ARG A 42 -17.19 24.48 35.25
C ARG A 42 -18.24 25.41 35.88
N PRO A 43 -17.82 26.58 36.39
CA PRO A 43 -18.68 27.49 37.12
C PRO A 43 -19.61 28.27 36.19
N LYS A 44 -20.82 28.54 36.68
CA LYS A 44 -21.82 29.41 36.05
C LYS A 44 -21.35 30.87 36.14
N GLN A 45 -21.16 31.52 34.99
CA GLN A 45 -21.05 32.99 34.92
C GLN A 45 -22.07 33.57 33.93
N GLY A 46 -22.86 34.49 34.47
CA GLY A 46 -23.53 35.65 33.88
C GLY A 46 -23.87 35.68 32.39
N LYS A 47 -25.17 35.59 32.11
CA LYS A 47 -25.81 36.08 30.89
C LYS A 47 -25.47 37.57 30.64
N LYS A 48 -24.88 37.87 29.47
CA LYS A 48 -25.08 39.14 28.75
C LYS A 48 -25.33 38.83 27.28
N ASN A 49 -26.45 39.33 26.77
CA ASN A 49 -26.91 39.16 25.39
C ASN A 49 -25.96 39.88 24.43
N SER A 50 -25.47 39.18 23.42
CA SER A 50 -24.88 39.75 22.21
C SER A 50 -25.28 38.86 21.03
N PRO A 51 -25.66 39.42 19.86
CA PRO A 51 -26.09 38.62 18.72
C PRO A 51 -24.89 37.89 18.12
N VAL A 52 -24.92 36.56 18.17
CA VAL A 52 -23.89 35.67 17.59
C VAL A 52 -24.08 35.64 16.07
N VAL A 53 -23.17 36.30 15.36
CA VAL A 53 -22.94 36.12 13.93
C VAL A 53 -22.24 34.77 13.74
N ALA A 54 -22.86 33.87 12.97
CA ALA A 54 -22.32 32.56 12.67
C ALA A 54 -21.01 32.66 11.84
N PRO A 55 -19.99 31.83 12.10
CA PRO A 55 -18.79 31.79 11.28
C PRO A 55 -19.11 31.12 9.93
N SER A 56 -19.17 31.91 8.87
CA SER A 56 -19.25 31.41 7.51
C SER A 56 -17.93 30.76 7.11
N THR A 57 -17.90 29.43 7.04
CA THR A 57 -16.81 28.69 6.40
C THR A 57 -16.91 28.88 4.88
N THR A 58 -16.35 29.97 4.39
CA THR A 58 -16.16 30.24 2.96
C THR A 58 -15.07 29.32 2.41
N SER A 59 -15.47 28.13 1.99
CA SER A 59 -14.70 27.37 1.00
C SER A 59 -14.51 28.24 -0.24
N VAL A 60 -13.25 28.50 -0.59
CA VAL A 60 -12.86 29.30 -1.75
C VAL A 60 -13.43 28.64 -3.00
N ARG A 61 -14.39 29.32 -3.63
CA ARG A 61 -15.10 28.84 -4.82
C ARG A 61 -14.29 29.22 -6.05
N LYS A 62 -14.03 28.26 -6.95
CA LYS A 62 -13.55 28.57 -8.30
C LYS A 62 -14.62 29.39 -9.04
N THR A 63 -14.36 30.68 -9.19
CA THR A 63 -15.07 31.57 -10.12
C THR A 63 -14.38 31.47 -11.47
N ASP A 64 -15.15 31.17 -12.51
CA ASP A 64 -14.70 31.27 -13.90
C ASP A 64 -14.75 32.77 -14.28
N GLU A 65 -13.60 33.42 -14.50
CA GLU A 65 -13.51 34.88 -14.65
C GLU A 65 -14.32 35.41 -15.85
N ARG A 66 -14.58 34.57 -16.86
CA ARG A 66 -15.36 34.94 -18.05
C ARG A 66 -16.86 35.06 -17.79
N LEU A 67 -17.38 34.30 -16.84
CA LEU A 67 -18.80 34.23 -16.51
C LEU A 67 -18.94 34.76 -15.09
N LYS A 68 -19.24 36.05 -14.92
CA LYS A 68 -19.54 36.69 -13.62
C LYS A 68 -20.81 36.13 -12.94
N ARG A 69 -21.08 34.83 -13.04
CA ARG A 69 -22.18 34.08 -12.43
C ARG A 69 -21.61 32.82 -11.78
N ARG A 70 -22.15 32.47 -10.61
CA ARG A 70 -21.84 31.22 -9.92
C ARG A 70 -22.28 30.07 -10.82
N LEU A 71 -21.36 29.17 -11.20
CA LEU A 71 -21.71 27.95 -11.92
C LEU A 71 -22.81 27.23 -11.13
N PRO A 72 -24.01 26.99 -11.71
CA PRO A 72 -25.04 26.23 -11.03
C PRO A 72 -24.45 24.86 -10.72
N ARG A 73 -24.47 24.45 -9.44
CA ARG A 73 -24.17 23.07 -9.07
C ARG A 73 -25.01 22.19 -9.97
N SER A 74 -24.40 21.21 -10.62
CA SER A 74 -25.14 20.12 -11.24
C SER A 74 -25.83 19.37 -10.10
N GLY A 75 -27.00 19.86 -9.67
CA GLY A 75 -27.89 19.10 -8.81
C GLY A 75 -28.09 17.80 -9.54
N GLY A 76 -27.66 16.69 -8.93
CA GLY A 76 -27.63 15.39 -9.56
C GLY A 76 -28.97 15.04 -10.23
N PRO A 77 -29.00 13.98 -11.06
CA PRO A 77 -30.13 13.69 -11.93
C PRO A 77 -31.48 13.77 -11.20
N LYS A 78 -32.37 14.65 -11.70
CA LYS A 78 -33.68 14.92 -11.08
C LYS A 78 -34.75 13.90 -11.47
N THR A 79 -34.58 13.22 -12.59
CA THR A 79 -35.50 12.20 -13.10
C THR A 79 -35.30 10.85 -12.40
N ALA A 80 -36.37 10.06 -12.27
CA ALA A 80 -36.31 8.72 -11.68
C ALA A 80 -35.31 7.81 -12.44
N GLU A 81 -35.31 7.86 -13.77
CA GLU A 81 -34.34 7.15 -14.62
C GLU A 81 -32.91 7.65 -14.42
N GLY A 82 -32.71 8.96 -14.28
CA GLY A 82 -31.37 9.52 -14.04
C GLY A 82 -30.84 9.12 -12.66
N LYS A 83 -31.70 9.07 -11.64
CA LYS A 83 -31.35 8.53 -10.32
C LYS A 83 -31.04 7.03 -10.40
N ALA A 84 -31.80 6.27 -11.18
CA ALA A 84 -31.56 4.84 -11.40
C ALA A 84 -30.22 4.60 -12.12
N ARG A 85 -29.92 5.34 -13.20
CA ARG A 85 -28.62 5.30 -13.90
C ARG A 85 -27.45 5.74 -13.02
N SER A 86 -27.63 6.79 -12.22
CA SER A 86 -26.63 7.21 -11.23
C SER A 86 -26.40 6.15 -10.15
N SER A 87 -27.46 5.43 -9.73
CA SER A 87 -27.34 4.31 -8.79
C SER A 87 -26.68 3.07 -9.41
N LEU A 88 -26.84 2.87 -10.72
CA LEU A 88 -26.16 1.83 -11.49
C LEU A 88 -24.67 2.13 -11.70
N ASN A 89 -24.25 3.42 -11.73
CA ASN A 89 -22.82 3.74 -11.70
C ASN A 89 -22.16 3.32 -10.38
N SER A 90 -22.87 3.40 -9.25
CA SER A 90 -22.40 2.80 -7.99
C SER A 90 -22.29 1.27 -8.09
N PHE A 91 -23.15 0.63 -8.89
CA PHE A 91 -23.11 -0.81 -9.19
C PHE A 91 -21.90 -1.21 -10.07
N LYS A 92 -21.51 -0.38 -11.05
CA LYS A 92 -20.37 -0.64 -11.94
C LYS A 92 -19.00 -0.51 -11.27
N HIS A 93 -18.87 0.33 -10.24
CA HIS A 93 -17.61 0.50 -9.51
C HIS A 93 -17.52 -0.49 -8.33
N GLY A 94 -17.50 -1.78 -8.69
CA GLY A 94 -17.15 -3.04 -7.98
C GLY A 94 -17.09 -3.15 -6.45
N ALA A 95 -16.59 -2.16 -5.72
CA ALA A 95 -16.49 -2.18 -4.26
C ALA A 95 -17.64 -1.46 -3.55
N TYR A 96 -18.37 -0.59 -4.25
CA TYR A 96 -19.44 0.25 -3.69
C TYR A 96 -20.83 -0.10 -4.23
N ALA A 97 -20.94 -1.25 -4.91
CA ALA A 97 -22.21 -1.72 -5.46
C ALA A 97 -23.23 -1.96 -4.34
N LYS A 98 -24.43 -1.40 -4.54
CA LYS A 98 -25.55 -1.51 -3.59
C LYS A 98 -26.13 -2.93 -3.50
N ARG A 99 -25.80 -3.78 -4.48
CA ARG A 99 -26.12 -5.21 -4.55
C ARG A 99 -24.81 -5.92 -4.88
N LEU A 100 -24.32 -6.72 -3.95
CA LEU A 100 -23.22 -7.63 -4.21
C LEU A 100 -23.77 -8.87 -4.94
N PRO A 101 -22.96 -9.55 -5.78
CA PRO A 101 -23.34 -10.85 -6.29
C PRO A 101 -23.56 -11.81 -5.11
N GLU A 102 -24.78 -12.35 -5.02
CA GLU A 102 -25.15 -13.36 -4.03
C GLU A 102 -24.42 -14.66 -4.37
N GLY A 103 -23.25 -14.89 -3.76
CA GLY A 103 -22.53 -16.16 -3.86
C GLY A 103 -22.95 -17.13 -2.75
N ASP A 104 -22.54 -18.40 -2.88
CA ASP A 104 -22.82 -19.47 -1.90
C ASP A 104 -22.49 -19.05 -0.45
N GLY A 105 -21.39 -18.32 -0.26
CA GLY A 105 -20.97 -17.83 1.06
C GLY A 105 -21.96 -16.86 1.74
N TYR A 106 -22.77 -16.12 0.97
CA TYR A 106 -23.83 -15.29 1.55
C TYR A 106 -24.94 -16.14 2.16
N TYR A 107 -25.38 -17.18 1.44
CA TYR A 107 -26.43 -18.07 1.90
C TYR A 107 -26.00 -18.87 3.13
N ASP A 108 -24.75 -19.33 3.17
CA ASP A 108 -24.18 -19.99 4.35
C ASP A 108 -24.19 -19.07 5.58
N LEU A 109 -23.74 -17.82 5.42
CA LEU A 109 -23.76 -16.83 6.50
C LEU A 109 -25.19 -16.50 6.94
N GLN A 110 -26.13 -16.38 6.00
CA GLN A 110 -27.53 -16.13 6.32
C GLN A 110 -28.15 -17.30 7.10
N ASN A 111 -27.84 -18.53 6.70
CA ASN A 111 -28.29 -19.74 7.40
C ASN A 111 -27.69 -19.82 8.80
N ALA A 112 -26.39 -19.51 8.95
CA ALA A 112 -25.74 -19.44 10.26
C ALA A 112 -26.39 -18.38 11.17
N ALA A 113 -26.65 -17.17 10.65
CA ALA A 113 -27.32 -16.11 11.40
C ALA A 113 -28.76 -16.47 11.79
N LYS A 114 -29.50 -17.18 10.92
CA LYS A 114 -30.84 -17.71 11.25
C LYS A 114 -30.78 -18.76 12.36
N LEU A 115 -29.79 -19.65 12.33
CA LEU A 115 -29.59 -20.67 13.37
C LEU A 115 -29.22 -20.04 14.72
N GLU A 116 -28.33 -19.04 14.71
CA GLU A 116 -27.86 -18.37 15.92
C GLU A 116 -28.93 -17.46 16.53
N LEU A 117 -29.59 -16.64 15.71
CA LEU A 117 -30.56 -15.67 16.22
C LEU A 117 -31.95 -16.29 16.41
N GLN A 118 -32.26 -17.44 15.81
CA GLN A 118 -33.57 -18.13 15.93
C GLN A 118 -34.77 -17.18 15.75
N PRO A 119 -34.89 -16.45 14.62
CA PRO A 119 -35.94 -15.46 14.43
C PRO A 119 -37.34 -16.11 14.49
N ARG A 120 -38.26 -15.50 15.22
CA ARG A 120 -39.64 -16.01 15.35
C ARG A 120 -40.60 -15.27 14.42
N GLY A 121 -41.02 -15.94 13.35
CA GLY A 121 -41.98 -15.39 12.39
C GLY A 121 -41.39 -14.34 11.45
N PHE A 122 -42.23 -13.89 10.52
CA PHE A 122 -41.78 -13.19 9.30
C PHE A 122 -40.93 -11.94 9.54
N ILE A 123 -41.35 -11.05 10.45
CA ILE A 123 -40.67 -9.75 10.68
C ILE A 123 -39.25 -9.96 11.20
N GLU A 124 -39.05 -10.85 12.17
CA GLU A 124 -37.71 -11.15 12.68
C GLU A 124 -36.85 -11.84 11.63
N THR A 125 -37.43 -12.74 10.83
CA THR A 125 -36.71 -13.41 9.74
C THR A 125 -36.21 -12.39 8.71
N ALA A 126 -37.03 -11.38 8.37
CA ALA A 126 -36.64 -10.29 7.49
C ALA A 126 -35.51 -9.45 8.10
N CYS A 127 -35.61 -9.09 9.38
CA CYS A 127 -34.54 -8.36 10.09
C CYS A 127 -33.22 -9.14 10.10
N VAL A 128 -33.25 -10.45 10.40
CA VAL A 128 -32.06 -11.31 10.34
C VAL A 128 -31.47 -11.33 8.94
N GLY A 129 -32.31 -11.40 7.89
CA GLY A 129 -31.84 -11.31 6.51
C GLY A 129 -31.06 -10.04 6.20
N VAL A 130 -31.51 -8.88 6.70
CA VAL A 130 -30.80 -7.59 6.58
C VAL A 130 -29.49 -7.61 7.39
N VAL A 131 -29.51 -8.13 8.61
CA VAL A 131 -28.30 -8.28 9.44
C VAL A 131 -27.25 -9.12 8.72
N SER A 132 -27.61 -10.31 8.22
CA SER A 132 -26.69 -11.19 7.48
C SER A 132 -26.12 -10.50 6.24
N HIS A 133 -26.93 -9.73 5.52
CA HIS A 133 -26.48 -8.98 4.34
C HIS A 133 -25.45 -7.91 4.70
N GLU A 134 -25.68 -7.11 5.74
CA GLU A 134 -24.72 -6.08 6.14
C GLU A 134 -23.44 -6.68 6.75
N VAL A 135 -23.52 -7.79 7.48
CA VAL A 135 -22.33 -8.54 7.95
C VAL A 135 -21.51 -9.07 6.77
N TYR A 136 -22.17 -9.69 5.78
CA TYR A 136 -21.50 -10.17 4.57
C TYR A 136 -20.80 -9.04 3.82
N ARG A 137 -21.49 -7.91 3.63
CA ARG A 137 -20.93 -6.72 2.97
C ARG A 137 -19.71 -6.17 3.69
N ARG A 138 -19.74 -6.17 5.03
CA ARG A 138 -18.59 -5.75 5.83
C ARG A 138 -17.39 -6.66 5.56
N GLY A 139 -17.57 -7.98 5.62
CA GLY A 139 -16.51 -8.93 5.31
C GLY A 139 -15.90 -8.74 3.92
N LEU A 140 -16.74 -8.51 2.90
CA LEU A 140 -16.24 -8.25 1.55
C LEU A 140 -15.43 -6.95 1.46
N LEU A 141 -15.85 -5.88 2.15
CA LEU A 141 -15.07 -4.63 2.18
C LEU A 141 -13.71 -4.82 2.86
N GLU A 142 -13.65 -5.64 3.91
CA GLU A 142 -12.40 -6.02 4.58
C GLU A 142 -11.51 -6.85 3.63
N ASP A 143 -12.07 -7.82 2.90
CA ASP A 143 -11.34 -8.61 1.90
C ASP A 143 -10.77 -7.73 0.78
N ILE A 144 -11.56 -6.79 0.26
CA ILE A 144 -11.12 -5.84 -0.78
C ILE A 144 -9.96 -4.98 -0.26
N GLU A 145 -10.04 -4.51 0.98
CA GLU A 145 -8.95 -3.76 1.61
C GLU A 145 -7.68 -4.59 1.69
N VAL A 146 -7.77 -5.81 2.23
CA VAL A 146 -6.62 -6.73 2.34
C VAL A 146 -6.04 -7.05 0.97
N GLN A 147 -6.87 -7.29 -0.04
CA GLN A 147 -6.42 -7.53 -1.41
C GLN A 147 -5.71 -6.31 -1.99
N ARG A 148 -6.22 -5.09 -1.77
CA ARG A 148 -5.56 -3.85 -2.23
C ARG A 148 -4.23 -3.61 -1.51
N ILE A 149 -4.15 -3.89 -0.21
CA ILE A 149 -2.89 -3.83 0.55
C ILE A 149 -1.89 -4.83 -0.01
N ARG A 150 -2.27 -6.08 -0.24
CA ARG A 150 -1.39 -7.10 -0.84
C ARG A 150 -0.97 -6.71 -2.26
N ALA A 151 -1.89 -6.20 -3.07
CA ALA A 151 -1.58 -5.74 -4.43
C ALA A 151 -0.57 -4.58 -4.43
N SER A 152 -0.54 -3.76 -3.37
CA SER A 152 0.44 -2.68 -3.23
C SER A 152 1.87 -3.19 -3.04
N ASP A 153 2.08 -4.38 -2.47
CA ASP A 153 3.41 -5.00 -2.36
C ASP A 153 3.98 -5.39 -3.72
N TYR A 154 3.11 -5.77 -4.66
CA TYR A 154 3.47 -6.16 -6.03
C TYR A 154 3.41 -5.02 -7.03
N LYS A 155 2.92 -3.84 -6.64
CA LYS A 155 2.85 -2.69 -7.54
C LYS A 155 4.26 -2.27 -7.92
N ARG A 156 4.52 -2.19 -9.23
CA ARG A 156 5.81 -1.74 -9.74
C ARG A 156 6.09 -0.33 -9.22
N ILE A 157 7.27 -0.17 -8.62
CA ILE A 157 7.80 1.12 -8.21
C ILE A 157 8.24 1.85 -9.47
N ASP A 158 7.87 3.12 -9.60
CA ASP A 158 8.35 3.97 -10.70
C ASP A 158 9.86 4.21 -10.50
N PRO A 159 10.72 3.73 -11.42
CA PRO A 159 12.16 3.92 -11.31
C PRO A 159 12.58 5.39 -11.22
N SER A 160 11.83 6.29 -11.86
CA SER A 160 12.18 7.72 -11.90
C SER A 160 11.89 8.40 -10.57
N GLU A 161 10.77 8.06 -9.94
CA GLU A 161 10.44 8.55 -8.60
C GLU A 161 11.41 7.99 -7.56
N LEU A 162 11.80 6.71 -7.67
CA LEU A 162 12.81 6.11 -6.81
C LEU A 162 14.16 6.82 -6.93
N ALA A 163 14.63 7.05 -8.16
CA ALA A 163 15.85 7.81 -8.45
C ALA A 163 15.80 9.22 -7.84
N ARG A 164 14.66 9.92 -7.98
CA ARG A 164 14.45 11.26 -7.42
C ARG A 164 14.51 11.27 -5.90
N ARG A 165 13.88 10.30 -5.22
CA ARG A 165 13.85 10.23 -3.74
C ARG A 165 15.21 9.94 -3.13
N ILE A 166 16.00 9.07 -3.76
CA ILE A 166 17.34 8.71 -3.25
C ILE A 166 18.46 9.66 -3.70
N GLY A 167 18.14 10.66 -4.53
CA GLY A 167 19.15 11.57 -5.08
C GLY A 167 20.14 10.86 -6.01
N PHE A 168 19.64 9.94 -6.84
CA PHE A 168 20.47 9.14 -7.75
C PHE A 168 21.19 10.06 -8.75
N PRO A 169 22.54 10.04 -8.82
CA PRO A 169 23.30 11.05 -9.55
C PRO A 169 23.54 10.74 -11.03
N PHE A 170 22.95 9.66 -11.57
CA PHE A 170 23.15 9.20 -12.94
C PHE A 170 21.91 9.43 -13.80
N GLY A 171 22.10 9.36 -15.13
CA GLY A 171 21.04 9.64 -16.09
C GLY A 171 19.88 8.63 -16.08
N PRO A 172 18.73 8.99 -16.70
CA PRO A 172 17.52 8.17 -16.72
C PRO A 172 17.69 6.75 -17.28
N GLN A 173 18.68 6.54 -18.14
CA GLN A 173 19.01 5.23 -18.70
C GLN A 173 19.35 4.19 -17.63
N TYR A 174 19.80 4.60 -16.44
CA TYR A 174 20.18 3.70 -15.35
C TYR A 174 19.09 3.51 -14.29
N HIS A 175 17.97 4.24 -14.36
CA HIS A 175 16.93 4.18 -13.32
C HIS A 175 16.36 2.77 -13.12
N HIS A 176 16.24 1.98 -14.21
CA HIS A 176 15.71 0.62 -14.15
C HIS A 176 16.51 -0.31 -13.23
N ILE A 177 17.82 -0.06 -13.07
CA ILE A 177 18.71 -0.86 -12.22
C ILE A 177 18.38 -0.67 -10.73
N LEU A 178 17.74 0.45 -10.34
CA LEU A 178 17.36 0.72 -8.96
C LEU A 178 16.23 -0.19 -8.45
N VAL A 179 15.33 -0.62 -9.34
CA VAL A 179 14.16 -1.43 -8.97
C VAL A 179 14.53 -2.90 -8.79
N GLU A 180 15.46 -3.38 -9.62
CA GLU A 180 15.96 -4.76 -9.60
C GLU A 180 17.49 -4.72 -9.50
N PRO A 181 18.05 -4.26 -8.37
CA PRO A 181 19.50 -4.21 -8.22
C PRO A 181 20.04 -5.64 -8.22
N LYS A 182 21.18 -5.82 -8.91
CA LYS A 182 21.95 -7.07 -8.84
C LYS A 182 22.24 -7.41 -7.38
N ASN A 183 22.43 -8.68 -7.09
CA ASN A 183 22.87 -9.07 -5.75
C ASN A 183 24.24 -8.43 -5.45
N THR A 184 24.54 -8.19 -4.17
CA THR A 184 25.79 -7.50 -3.79
C THR A 184 27.05 -8.22 -4.25
N PHE A 185 27.02 -9.55 -4.32
CA PHE A 185 28.15 -10.33 -4.79
C PHE A 185 28.46 -10.06 -6.28
N GLU A 186 27.44 -10.01 -7.13
CA GLU A 186 27.55 -9.65 -8.53
C GLU A 186 28.01 -8.19 -8.70
N LEU A 187 27.43 -7.26 -7.95
CA LEU A 187 27.85 -5.85 -7.97
C LEU A 187 29.33 -5.71 -7.61
N LEU A 188 29.77 -6.37 -6.53
CA LEU A 188 31.17 -6.35 -6.08
C LEU A 188 32.11 -7.01 -7.09
N ASN A 189 31.70 -8.11 -7.72
CA ASN A 189 32.51 -8.78 -8.73
C ASN A 189 32.66 -7.95 -10.01
N ASP A 190 31.57 -7.35 -10.49
CA ASP A 190 31.61 -6.44 -11.63
C ASP A 190 32.48 -5.22 -11.31
N PHE A 191 32.28 -4.61 -10.15
CA PHE A 191 33.10 -3.50 -9.68
C PHE A 191 34.57 -3.88 -9.55
N ARG A 192 34.90 -5.04 -8.98
CA ARG A 192 36.27 -5.54 -8.84
C ARG A 192 36.96 -5.73 -10.19
N ARG A 193 36.26 -6.34 -11.15
CA ARG A 193 36.79 -6.56 -12.51
C ARG A 193 37.15 -5.22 -13.15
N ASP A 194 36.22 -4.28 -13.12
CA ASP A 194 36.44 -2.95 -13.71
C ASP A 194 37.48 -2.13 -12.93
N TRP A 195 37.56 -2.29 -11.60
CA TRP A 195 38.59 -1.67 -10.78
C TRP A 195 40.00 -2.15 -11.13
N ILE A 196 40.21 -3.46 -11.23
CA ILE A 196 41.52 -4.04 -11.60
C ILE A 196 41.94 -3.55 -12.99
N GLU A 197 41.01 -3.51 -13.93
CA GLU A 197 41.31 -3.13 -15.30
C GLU A 197 41.55 -1.61 -15.45
N LEU A 198 40.63 -0.78 -14.97
CA LEU A 198 40.60 0.66 -15.26
C LEU A 198 41.42 1.48 -14.27
N ALA A 199 41.45 1.10 -12.99
CA ALA A 199 42.16 1.83 -11.94
C ALA A 199 43.65 1.42 -11.84
N SER A 200 44.11 0.52 -12.71
CA SER A 200 45.53 0.15 -12.81
C SER A 200 46.40 1.40 -13.06
N PRO A 201 47.46 1.64 -12.27
CA PRO A 201 48.34 2.77 -12.51
C PRO A 201 48.95 2.68 -13.92
N PRO A 202 49.12 3.82 -14.63
CA PRO A 202 49.85 3.84 -15.89
C PRO A 202 51.28 3.31 -15.69
N ALA A 203 51.82 2.63 -16.70
CA ALA A 203 53.17 2.06 -16.63
C ALA A 203 54.19 3.15 -16.33
N SER A 204 55.23 2.83 -15.56
CA SER A 204 56.19 3.78 -14.98
C SER A 204 56.96 4.68 -15.96
N GLY A 205 56.81 4.47 -17.28
CA GLY A 205 57.34 5.36 -18.34
C GLY A 205 56.34 6.40 -18.87
N ALA A 206 55.05 6.28 -18.54
CA ALA A 206 53.98 7.20 -18.92
C ALA A 206 53.68 8.21 -17.78
N VAL A 207 54.74 8.71 -17.13
CA VAL A 207 54.64 9.63 -15.98
C VAL A 207 53.90 10.93 -16.34
N GLY A 208 53.84 11.28 -17.62
CA GLY A 208 53.04 12.40 -18.12
C GLY A 208 51.51 12.23 -18.01
N GLU A 209 50.99 11.03 -17.78
CA GLU A 209 49.53 10.81 -17.64
C GLU A 209 48.98 11.12 -16.23
N LEU A 210 49.87 11.21 -15.22
CA LEU A 210 49.49 11.55 -13.84
C LEU A 210 49.60 13.07 -13.65
N GLU A 211 48.63 13.79 -14.20
CA GLU A 211 48.64 15.24 -14.24
C GLU A 211 48.10 15.89 -12.95
N THR A 212 47.25 15.18 -12.19
CA THR A 212 46.49 15.78 -11.09
C THR A 212 46.76 15.15 -9.72
N LYS A 213 46.49 15.91 -8.64
CA LYS A 213 46.55 15.38 -7.27
C LYS A 213 45.57 14.22 -7.06
N GLU A 214 44.45 14.27 -7.78
CA GLU A 214 43.39 13.27 -7.80
C GLU A 214 43.87 11.95 -8.41
N ASP A 215 44.77 11.98 -9.38
CA ASP A 215 45.39 10.78 -9.95
C ASP A 215 46.21 10.02 -8.90
N GLY A 216 46.94 10.74 -8.06
CA GLY A 216 47.67 10.17 -6.93
C GLY A 216 46.78 9.51 -5.87
N LEU A 217 45.50 9.92 -5.75
CA LEU A 217 44.54 9.23 -4.88
C LEU A 217 44.15 7.85 -5.43
N VAL A 218 43.95 7.75 -6.75
CA VAL A 218 43.63 6.46 -7.40
C VAL A 218 44.78 5.47 -7.20
N VAL A 219 46.02 5.90 -7.43
CA VAL A 219 47.22 5.04 -7.27
C VAL A 219 47.36 4.51 -5.84
N ARG A 220 47.14 5.38 -4.84
CA ARG A 220 47.18 4.98 -3.42
C ARG A 220 46.05 4.02 -3.05
N ALA A 221 44.85 4.25 -3.57
CA ALA A 221 43.70 3.40 -3.33
C ALA A 221 43.80 2.05 -4.07
N TYR A 222 44.51 1.98 -5.20
CA TYR A 222 44.53 0.81 -6.08
C TYR A 222 45.02 -0.47 -5.38
N LYS A 223 46.18 -0.42 -4.72
CA LYS A 223 46.76 -1.61 -4.05
C LYS A 223 45.83 -2.15 -2.97
N ASN A 224 45.39 -1.27 -2.08
CA ASN A 224 44.46 -1.61 -1.01
C ASN A 224 43.13 -2.16 -1.57
N GLY A 225 42.59 -1.53 -2.61
CA GLY A 225 41.35 -1.99 -3.25
C GLY A 225 41.49 -3.35 -3.91
N CYS A 226 42.62 -3.64 -4.56
CA CYS A 226 42.88 -4.95 -5.13
C CYS A 226 42.98 -6.04 -4.04
N GLU A 227 43.52 -5.74 -2.87
CA GLU A 227 43.61 -6.68 -1.76
C GLU A 227 42.23 -6.92 -1.11
N LEU A 228 41.52 -5.86 -0.77
CA LEU A 228 40.21 -5.95 -0.12
C LEU A 228 39.15 -6.60 -1.01
N LEU A 229 39.12 -6.26 -2.30
CA LEU A 229 38.13 -6.80 -3.25
C LEU A 229 38.43 -8.26 -3.64
N LYS A 230 39.64 -8.80 -3.39
CA LYS A 230 39.91 -10.24 -3.60
C LYS A 230 39.13 -11.13 -2.64
N THR A 231 38.80 -10.63 -1.46
CA THR A 231 38.09 -11.39 -0.43
C THR A 231 36.63 -11.61 -0.87
N PRO A 232 36.17 -12.86 -1.07
CA PRO A 232 34.81 -13.16 -1.57
C PRO A 232 33.67 -12.65 -0.68
N GLN A 233 34.00 -12.32 0.58
CA GLN A 233 33.09 -11.82 1.60
C GLN A 233 33.45 -10.40 2.05
N CYS A 234 34.08 -9.61 1.17
CA CYS A 234 34.35 -8.21 1.46
C CYS A 234 33.02 -7.51 1.78
N ASN A 235 32.79 -7.27 3.06
CA ASN A 235 31.64 -6.54 3.53
C ASN A 235 32.02 -5.05 3.55
N PRO A 236 31.43 -4.20 2.70
CA PRO A 236 31.74 -2.77 2.66
C PRO A 236 31.64 -2.11 4.04
N TYR A 237 30.72 -2.58 4.88
CA TYR A 237 30.49 -2.07 6.23
C TYR A 237 31.63 -2.33 7.21
N LEU A 238 32.50 -3.31 6.95
CA LEU A 238 33.67 -3.60 7.81
C LEU A 238 34.89 -2.76 7.44
N HIS A 239 34.83 -2.00 6.34
CA HIS A 239 35.96 -1.25 5.79
C HIS A 239 35.58 0.21 5.51
N GLU A 240 34.96 0.88 6.48
CA GLU A 240 34.43 2.25 6.35
C GLU A 240 35.46 3.25 5.81
N GLU A 241 36.69 3.26 6.37
CA GLU A 241 37.76 4.15 5.88
C GLU A 241 38.10 3.93 4.41
N PHE A 242 38.05 2.68 3.96
CA PHE A 242 38.34 2.34 2.58
C PHE A 242 37.19 2.76 1.67
N ILE A 243 35.94 2.57 2.10
CA ILE A 243 34.76 3.04 1.36
C ILE A 243 34.78 4.56 1.23
N GLU A 244 35.16 5.30 2.28
CA GLU A 244 35.28 6.76 2.21
C GLU A 244 36.39 7.19 1.23
N LYS A 245 37.56 6.54 1.29
CA LYS A 245 38.68 6.80 0.37
C LYS A 245 38.29 6.52 -1.09
N ILE A 246 37.64 5.38 -1.36
CA ILE A 246 37.12 5.07 -2.69
C ILE A 246 36.00 6.03 -3.09
N GLY A 247 35.15 6.46 -2.18
CA GLY A 247 34.06 7.41 -2.46
C GLY A 247 34.60 8.70 -3.06
N ARG A 248 35.66 9.26 -2.46
CA ARG A 248 36.35 10.44 -2.99
C ARG A 248 36.95 10.20 -4.38
N VAL A 249 37.52 9.00 -4.61
CA VAL A 249 38.06 8.60 -5.92
C VAL A 249 36.95 8.50 -6.97
N MET A 250 35.81 7.89 -6.63
CA MET A 250 34.67 7.69 -7.53
C MET A 250 33.97 9.00 -7.85
N ASP A 251 33.83 9.91 -6.89
CA ASP A 251 33.29 11.24 -7.14
C ASP A 251 34.21 12.07 -8.05
N SER A 252 35.52 11.95 -7.86
CA SER A 252 36.51 12.58 -8.74
C SER A 252 36.46 11.97 -10.14
N ALA A 253 36.30 10.65 -10.24
CA ALA A 253 36.18 9.92 -11.51
C ALA A 253 34.90 10.30 -12.26
N ARG A 254 33.76 10.38 -11.58
CA ARG A 254 32.48 10.82 -12.15
C ARG A 254 32.55 12.22 -12.77
N ARG A 255 33.41 13.10 -12.22
CA ARG A 255 33.65 14.45 -12.74
C ARG A 255 34.80 14.51 -13.77
N GLY A 256 35.39 13.37 -14.15
CA GLY A 256 36.52 13.31 -15.08
C GLY A 256 37.83 13.90 -14.54
N LYS A 257 37.96 14.13 -13.22
CA LYS A 257 39.12 14.82 -12.62
C LYS A 257 40.36 13.94 -12.47
N ASN A 258 40.18 12.63 -12.46
CA ASN A 258 41.26 11.65 -12.41
C ASN A 258 41.28 10.75 -13.65
N TYR A 259 42.39 10.04 -13.86
CA TYR A 259 42.59 9.16 -15.00
C TYR A 259 41.59 8.01 -15.03
N LEU A 260 41.09 7.55 -13.87
CA LEU A 260 40.04 6.55 -13.80
C LEU A 260 38.76 7.07 -14.48
N GLY A 261 38.35 8.29 -14.16
CA GLY A 261 37.21 8.96 -14.78
C GLY A 261 37.37 9.11 -16.30
N ARG A 262 38.55 9.54 -16.74
CA ARG A 262 38.89 9.65 -18.17
C ARG A 262 38.76 8.29 -18.86
N ARG A 263 39.38 7.24 -18.32
CA ARG A 263 39.30 5.87 -18.86
C ARG A 263 37.89 5.29 -18.85
N ILE A 264 37.08 5.60 -17.85
CA ILE A 264 35.67 5.18 -17.78
C ILE A 264 34.88 5.81 -18.93
N ALA A 265 35.07 7.12 -19.17
CA ALA A 265 34.43 7.83 -20.26
C ALA A 265 34.88 7.31 -21.63
N ASP A 266 36.19 7.17 -21.84
CA ASP A 266 36.78 6.70 -23.10
C ASP A 266 36.29 5.30 -23.50
N ARG A 267 36.05 4.42 -22.51
CA ARG A 267 35.57 3.04 -22.73
C ARG A 267 34.06 2.88 -22.61
N GLY A 268 33.31 3.95 -22.34
CA GLY A 268 31.87 3.90 -22.12
C GLY A 268 31.44 3.00 -20.94
N ARG A 269 32.27 2.90 -19.90
CA ARG A 269 32.03 2.00 -18.74
C ARG A 269 31.45 2.72 -17.52
N GLU A 270 30.55 3.68 -17.74
CA GLU A 270 29.89 4.41 -16.64
C GLU A 270 29.16 3.49 -15.65
N ILE A 271 28.75 2.30 -16.10
CA ILE A 271 28.14 1.26 -15.25
C ILE A 271 29.00 0.90 -14.03
N MET A 272 30.33 1.06 -14.09
CA MET A 272 31.21 0.86 -12.94
C MET A 272 30.88 1.83 -11.80
N LEU A 273 30.64 3.11 -12.12
CA LEU A 273 30.28 4.14 -11.15
C LEU A 273 28.89 3.87 -10.56
N VAL A 274 27.96 3.40 -11.39
CA VAL A 274 26.61 2.99 -10.97
C VAL A 274 26.69 1.81 -9.99
N ASN A 275 27.47 0.77 -10.32
CA ASN A 275 27.66 -0.40 -9.46
C ASN A 275 28.26 -0.01 -8.11
N TYR A 276 29.29 0.84 -8.11
CA TYR A 276 29.85 1.37 -6.87
C TYR A 276 28.81 2.12 -6.03
N TRP A 277 28.05 3.02 -6.66
CA TRP A 277 27.02 3.79 -5.97
C TRP A 277 25.96 2.88 -5.34
N LEU A 278 25.53 1.82 -6.06
CA LEU A 278 24.58 0.82 -5.56
C LEU A 278 25.12 0.00 -4.39
N ILE A 279 26.42 -0.29 -4.37
CA ILE A 279 27.06 -0.99 -3.25
C ILE A 279 26.99 -0.14 -1.99
N VAL A 280 27.33 1.16 -2.11
CA VAL A 280 27.35 2.10 -0.98
C VAL A 280 25.94 2.40 -0.48
N HIS A 281 24.99 2.67 -1.39
CA HIS A 281 23.64 3.14 -1.03
C HIS A 281 22.59 2.01 -0.96
N ARG A 282 23.04 0.76 -0.75
CA ARG A 282 22.13 -0.40 -0.81
C ARG A 282 21.06 -0.33 0.29
N THR A 283 21.45 0.09 1.48
CA THR A 283 20.55 0.14 2.64
C THR A 283 19.52 1.26 2.44
N GLU A 284 19.96 2.45 2.04
CA GLU A 284 19.08 3.58 1.70
C GLU A 284 18.11 3.22 0.57
N LEU A 285 18.59 2.53 -0.47
CA LEU A 285 17.76 2.06 -1.57
C LEU A 285 16.68 1.09 -1.08
N SER A 286 17.05 0.12 -0.25
CA SER A 286 16.11 -0.84 0.33
C SER A 286 15.08 -0.18 1.22
N MET A 287 15.50 0.78 2.07
CA MET A 287 14.60 1.54 2.93
C MET A 287 13.64 2.39 2.10
N CYS A 288 14.13 3.12 1.10
CA CYS A 288 13.30 3.96 0.24
C CYS A 288 12.27 3.12 -0.55
N ILE A 289 12.65 1.95 -1.07
CA ILE A 289 11.73 1.00 -1.71
C ILE A 289 10.63 0.56 -0.72
N HIS A 290 10.99 0.29 0.53
CA HIS A 290 10.03 -0.11 1.55
C HIS A 290 9.09 1.05 1.93
N GLU A 291 9.61 2.26 2.10
CA GLU A 291 8.84 3.48 2.34
C GLU A 291 7.85 3.75 1.21
N MET A 292 8.29 3.68 -0.05
CA MET A 292 7.40 3.86 -1.20
C MET A 292 6.26 2.83 -1.23
N ARG A 293 6.52 1.57 -0.86
CA ARG A 293 5.48 0.55 -0.71
C ARG A 293 4.55 0.87 0.46
N ASN A 294 5.08 1.36 1.57
CA ASN A 294 4.28 1.77 2.72
C ASN A 294 3.39 2.98 2.39
N ASP A 295 3.87 3.96 1.62
CA ASP A 295 3.07 5.08 1.12
C ASP A 295 1.86 4.59 0.32
N LEU A 296 2.06 3.57 -0.52
CA LEU A 296 0.97 2.94 -1.27
C LEU A 296 -0.02 2.23 -0.34
N LYS A 297 0.44 1.53 0.71
CA LYS A 297 -0.43 0.92 1.72
C LYS A 297 -1.23 1.97 2.49
N VAL A 298 -0.58 3.04 2.92
CA VAL A 298 -1.22 4.16 3.61
C VAL A 298 -2.28 4.79 2.72
N THR A 299 -2.01 4.95 1.42
CA THR A 299 -3.01 5.44 0.45
C THR A 299 -4.24 4.54 0.39
N VAL A 300 -4.08 3.22 0.47
CA VAL A 300 -5.21 2.27 0.52
C VAL A 300 -5.97 2.38 1.85
N LEU A 301 -5.25 2.43 2.98
CA LEU A 301 -5.85 2.53 4.32
C LEU A 301 -6.56 3.87 4.57
N THR A 302 -6.11 4.93 3.90
CA THR A 302 -6.69 6.28 3.97
C THR A 302 -7.69 6.56 2.85
N ASP A 303 -8.07 5.53 2.05
CA ASP A 303 -9.08 5.68 1.00
C ASP A 303 -10.42 6.14 1.60
N VAL A 304 -10.74 7.41 1.35
CA VAL A 304 -11.95 8.08 1.85
C VAL A 304 -13.21 7.35 1.41
N ASN A 305 -13.21 6.76 0.22
CA ASN A 305 -14.38 6.05 -0.29
C ASN A 305 -14.57 4.73 0.46
N LEU A 306 -13.48 3.98 0.70
CA LEU A 306 -13.51 2.74 1.47
C LEU A 306 -13.94 3.00 2.92
N SER A 307 -13.36 4.01 3.56
CA SER A 307 -13.74 4.45 4.90
C SER A 307 -15.22 4.83 4.99
N ARG A 308 -15.73 5.62 4.03
CA ARG A 308 -17.14 5.98 3.95
C ARG A 308 -18.05 4.77 3.79
N ALA A 309 -17.66 3.80 2.95
CA ALA A 309 -18.43 2.59 2.74
C ALA A 309 -18.50 1.73 4.00
N LYS A 310 -17.38 1.53 4.70
CA LYS A 310 -17.34 0.84 5.99
C LYS A 310 -18.22 1.53 7.03
N LYS A 311 -18.13 2.86 7.15
CA LYS A 311 -18.98 3.64 8.06
C LYS A 311 -20.47 3.45 7.73
N HIS A 312 -20.84 3.46 6.45
CA HIS A 312 -22.22 3.26 6.03
C HIS A 312 -22.72 1.84 6.35
N VAL A 313 -21.94 0.80 6.03
CA VAL A 313 -22.29 -0.59 6.36
C VAL A 313 -22.42 -0.79 7.87
N ASN A 314 -21.50 -0.24 8.67
CA ASN A 314 -21.59 -0.31 10.13
C ASN A 314 -22.83 0.40 10.66
N SER A 315 -23.16 1.59 10.15
CA SER A 315 -24.37 2.31 10.54
C SER A 315 -25.64 1.52 10.20
N ASN A 316 -25.69 0.90 9.03
CA ASN A 316 -26.82 0.06 8.61
C ASN A 316 -26.93 -1.20 9.48
N LEU A 317 -25.81 -1.86 9.77
CA LEU A 317 -25.77 -3.03 10.63
C LEU A 317 -26.28 -2.71 12.03
N SER A 318 -25.80 -1.62 12.64
CA SER A 318 -26.31 -1.14 13.94
C SER A 318 -27.80 -0.84 13.89
N SER A 319 -28.28 -0.19 12.81
CA SER A 319 -29.70 0.09 12.64
C SER A 319 -30.54 -1.20 12.53
N ALA A 320 -30.06 -2.21 11.80
CA ALA A 320 -30.74 -3.49 11.63
C ALA A 320 -30.80 -4.29 12.94
N LEU A 321 -29.71 -4.27 13.73
CA LEU A 321 -29.67 -4.90 15.04
C LEU A 321 -30.63 -4.23 16.03
N ASN A 322 -30.69 -2.89 16.04
CA ASN A 322 -31.62 -2.15 16.90
C ASN A 322 -33.08 -2.41 16.51
N GLN A 323 -33.38 -2.52 15.20
CA GLN A 323 -34.71 -2.90 14.73
C GLN A 323 -35.08 -4.32 15.18
N LEU A 324 -34.17 -5.28 15.07
CA LEU A 324 -34.39 -6.65 15.52
C LEU A 324 -34.68 -6.69 17.04
N ALA A 325 -33.91 -5.95 17.83
CA ALA A 325 -34.13 -5.83 19.27
C ALA A 325 -35.51 -5.23 19.59
N ALA A 326 -35.88 -4.11 18.97
CA ALA A 326 -37.18 -3.48 19.19
C ALA A 326 -38.36 -4.41 18.83
N VAL A 327 -38.26 -5.18 17.74
CA VAL A 327 -39.29 -6.16 17.36
C VAL A 327 -39.43 -7.26 18.42
N ARG A 328 -38.32 -7.71 19.01
CA ARG A 328 -38.34 -8.71 20.09
C ARG A 328 -38.97 -8.16 21.36
N ASP A 329 -38.64 -6.93 21.72
CA ASP A 329 -39.20 -6.26 22.91
C ASP A 329 -40.73 -6.13 22.79
N ILE A 330 -41.23 -5.72 21.62
CA ILE A 330 -42.67 -5.62 21.36
C ILE A 330 -43.36 -6.98 21.56
N LYS A 331 -42.80 -8.06 21.00
CA LYS A 331 -43.36 -9.41 21.15
C LYS A 331 -43.30 -9.93 22.57
N TYR A 332 -42.23 -9.60 23.29
CA TYR A 332 -42.10 -9.98 24.70
C TYR A 332 -43.20 -9.30 25.54
N ILE A 333 -43.43 -8.00 25.34
CA ILE A 333 -44.50 -7.24 26.00
C ILE A 333 -45.88 -7.81 25.64
N GLU A 334 -46.12 -8.17 24.38
CA GLU A 334 -47.37 -8.79 23.95
C GLU A 334 -47.57 -10.17 24.61
N ALA A 335 -46.52 -10.99 24.67
CA ALA A 335 -46.57 -12.29 25.34
C ALA A 335 -46.89 -12.14 26.84
N GLU A 336 -46.26 -11.20 27.54
CA GLU A 336 -46.57 -10.90 28.95
C GLU A 336 -48.02 -10.42 29.13
N ARG A 337 -48.54 -9.58 28.23
CA ARG A 337 -49.94 -9.12 28.26
C ARG A 337 -50.93 -10.26 28.09
N ILE A 338 -50.62 -11.24 27.24
CA ILE A 338 -51.47 -12.42 27.02
C ILE A 338 -51.46 -13.32 28.26
N HIS A 339 -50.29 -13.52 28.88
CA HIS A 339 -50.14 -14.40 30.05
C HIS A 339 -50.64 -13.75 31.36
N ASN A 340 -50.66 -12.41 31.46
CA ASN A 340 -51.14 -11.69 32.64
C ASN A 340 -52.27 -10.69 32.32
N PRO A 341 -53.49 -11.17 32.00
CA PRO A 341 -54.62 -10.32 31.62
C PRO A 341 -55.12 -9.42 32.76
N LYS A 342 -54.77 -9.73 34.02
CA LYS A 342 -55.20 -8.97 35.22
C LYS A 342 -54.46 -7.64 35.41
N SER A 343 -53.35 -7.42 34.70
CA SER A 343 -52.58 -6.16 34.74
C SER A 343 -53.29 -4.95 34.10
N LYS A 344 -54.39 -5.15 33.37
CA LYS A 344 -55.14 -4.08 32.66
C LYS A 344 -56.20 -3.33 33.49
N LYS A 345 -56.42 -3.69 34.77
CA LYS A 345 -57.52 -3.15 35.60
C LYS A 345 -57.10 -2.12 36.66
N ARG A 346 -56.04 -1.34 36.45
CA ARG A 346 -55.70 -0.22 37.34
C ARG A 346 -55.57 1.09 36.60
#